data_AF-A0A435XPD2-F1
#
_entry.id   AF-A0A435XPD2-F1
#
_cell.length_a   1.000
_cell.length_b   1.000
_cell.length_c   1.000
_cell.angle_alpha   90.00
_cell.angle_beta   90.00
_cell.angle_gamma   90.00
#
_symmetry.space_group_name_H-M   'P 1'
#
loop_
_entity.id
_entity.type
_entity.pdbx_description
1 polymer ?
#
loop_
_entity_poly.entity_id
_entity_poly.type
_entity_poly.pdbx_seq_one_letter_code
_entity_poly.pdbx_strand_id
1 'polypeptide(L)'
;MTRIAVITHEFDRFERWRGPLFRRGSSYMLFDLLKELKRRGHSVRIIAGTSAKPEADIAVLHVDATVTPPEYVEYARAFPFCLNIGAADISKRRVSGALIGKDDDWQGPVIVKSNLNNLGVREQALNRRSLRAGKPRPF
;
A
#
# COMPACT_ATOMS: atom_id res chain seq x y z
N MET A 1 14.14 15.44 -14.91
CA MET A 1 13.86 14.00 -15.02
C MET A 1 13.98 13.43 -13.61
N THR A 2 12.95 12.76 -13.08
CA THR A 2 12.94 12.29 -11.67
C THR A 2 12.81 10.78 -11.64
N ARG A 3 13.50 10.14 -10.69
CA ARG A 3 13.45 8.71 -10.41
C ARG A 3 12.46 8.45 -9.27
N ILE A 4 11.40 7.72 -9.60
CA ILE A 4 10.29 7.46 -8.69
C ILE A 4 10.26 5.96 -8.37
N ALA A 5 10.39 5.63 -7.09
CA ALA A 5 10.20 4.28 -6.58
C ALA A 5 8.77 4.12 -6.03
N VAL A 6 8.14 2.98 -6.28
CA VAL A 6 6.88 2.59 -5.62
C VAL A 6 7.12 1.29 -4.88
N ILE A 7 7.04 1.36 -3.56
CA ILE A 7 7.35 0.25 -2.66
C ILE A 7 6.05 -0.49 -2.39
N THR A 8 6.02 -1.79 -2.69
CA THR A 8 4.85 -2.66 -2.48
C THR A 8 5.26 -3.88 -1.66
N HIS A 9 4.30 -4.51 -0.97
CA HIS A 9 4.57 -5.78 -0.31
C HIS A 9 5.08 -6.81 -1.33
N GLU A 10 6.04 -7.67 -0.96
CA GLU A 10 6.64 -8.65 -1.90
C GLU A 10 5.59 -9.59 -2.52
N PHE A 11 4.56 -9.92 -1.76
CA PHE A 11 3.42 -10.74 -2.21
C PHE A 11 2.26 -9.94 -2.83
N ASP A 12 2.37 -8.63 -2.98
CA ASP A 12 1.32 -7.85 -3.62
C ASP A 12 1.28 -8.07 -5.14
N ARG A 13 0.19 -7.68 -5.78
CA ARG A 13 0.02 -7.68 -7.24
C ARG A 13 -0.42 -6.31 -7.67
N PHE A 14 0.48 -5.33 -7.52
CA PHE A 14 0.27 -3.95 -7.93
C PHE A 14 0.02 -3.84 -9.45
N GLU A 15 0.79 -4.56 -10.27
CA GLU A 15 0.56 -4.71 -11.70
C GLU A 15 0.10 -6.13 -12.03
N ARG A 16 -0.83 -6.27 -12.97
CA ARG A 16 -1.29 -7.55 -13.52
C ARG A 16 -1.46 -7.44 -15.02
N TRP A 17 -1.29 -8.55 -15.72
CA TRP A 17 -1.74 -8.68 -17.10
C TRP A 17 -3.26 -8.69 -17.13
N ARG A 18 -3.88 -7.82 -17.94
CA ARG A 18 -5.34 -7.69 -18.07
C ARG A 18 -5.76 -7.52 -19.53
N GLY A 19 -6.97 -7.98 -19.84
CA GLY A 19 -7.65 -7.79 -21.13
C GLY A 19 -7.19 -8.76 -22.24
N PRO A 20 -7.89 -8.76 -23.39
CA PRO A 20 -7.64 -9.69 -24.50
C PRO A 20 -6.26 -9.50 -25.15
N LEU A 21 -5.67 -8.31 -25.01
CA LEU A 21 -4.33 -7.97 -25.53
C LEU A 21 -3.21 -8.18 -24.51
N PHE A 22 -3.49 -8.75 -23.32
CA PHE A 22 -2.53 -8.88 -22.22
C PHE A 22 -1.74 -7.58 -22.02
N ARG A 23 -2.41 -6.48 -21.72
CA ARG A 23 -1.71 -5.22 -21.38
C ARG A 23 -1.46 -5.19 -19.87
N ARG A 24 -0.35 -4.57 -19.45
CA ARG A 24 -0.14 -4.30 -18.01
C ARG A 24 -1.19 -3.31 -17.52
N GLY A 25 -1.89 -3.70 -16.47
CA GLY A 25 -2.96 -2.95 -15.83
C GLY A 25 -2.89 -3.05 -14.30
N SER A 26 -3.62 -2.16 -13.64
CA SER A 26 -3.81 -2.18 -12.19
C SER A 26 -5.22 -1.75 -11.85
N SER A 27 -5.69 -2.09 -10.64
CA SER A 27 -6.90 -1.49 -10.06
C SER A 27 -6.60 -0.22 -9.27
N TYR A 28 -5.33 0.10 -9.04
CA TYR A 28 -4.93 1.28 -8.29
C TYR A 28 -4.80 2.48 -9.24
N MET A 29 -5.51 3.57 -8.95
CA MET A 29 -5.36 4.86 -9.67
C MET A 29 -3.90 5.31 -9.76
N LEU A 30 -3.10 4.99 -8.72
CA LEU A 30 -1.66 5.24 -8.70
C LEU A 30 -0.96 4.73 -9.95
N PHE A 31 -1.32 3.56 -10.48
CA PHE A 31 -0.69 3.01 -11.67
C PHE A 31 -0.88 3.87 -12.92
N ASP A 32 -2.08 4.44 -13.11
CA ASP A 32 -2.35 5.33 -14.24
C ASP A 32 -1.66 6.69 -14.08
N LEU A 33 -1.54 7.19 -12.84
CA LEU A 33 -0.70 8.36 -12.53
C LEU A 33 0.77 8.10 -12.88
N LEU A 34 1.32 6.93 -12.52
CA LEU A 34 2.70 6.56 -12.85
C LEU A 34 2.93 6.44 -14.35
N LYS A 35 1.94 5.97 -15.12
CA LYS A 35 2.01 5.96 -16.59
C LYS A 35 2.10 7.38 -17.15
N GLU A 36 1.28 8.29 -16.65
CA GLU A 36 1.33 9.69 -17.07
C GLU A 36 2.67 10.34 -16.70
N LEU A 37 3.21 10.06 -15.51
CA LEU A 37 4.54 10.53 -15.12
C LEU A 37 5.64 9.96 -16.03
N LYS A 38 5.56 8.67 -16.41
CA LYS A 38 6.46 8.11 -17.42
C LYS A 38 6.34 8.85 -18.76
N ARG A 39 5.12 9.15 -19.22
CA ARG A 39 4.87 9.88 -20.48
C ARG A 39 5.45 11.30 -20.45
N ARG A 40 5.48 11.94 -19.28
CA ARG A 40 6.14 13.25 -19.05
C ARG A 40 7.66 13.17 -18.91
N GLY A 41 8.24 11.98 -19.08
CA GLY A 41 9.69 11.77 -18.99
C GLY A 41 10.19 11.72 -17.56
N HIS A 42 9.46 11.07 -16.65
CA HIS A 42 10.00 10.57 -15.38
C HIS A 42 10.29 9.07 -15.47
N SER A 43 11.23 8.56 -14.67
CA SER A 43 11.46 7.12 -14.56
C SER A 43 10.73 6.57 -13.35
N VAL A 44 10.04 5.43 -13.51
CA VAL A 44 9.28 4.80 -12.42
C VAL A 44 9.68 3.34 -12.31
N ARG A 45 9.97 2.91 -11.08
CA ARG A 45 10.28 1.52 -10.73
C ARG A 45 9.36 1.05 -9.61
N ILE A 46 8.69 -0.08 -9.84
CA ILE A 46 7.96 -0.80 -8.79
C ILE A 46 8.94 -1.72 -8.08
N ILE A 47 8.98 -1.65 -6.75
CA ILE A 47 9.86 -2.42 -5.88
C ILE A 47 8.98 -3.33 -5.02
N ALA A 48 9.03 -4.63 -5.29
CA ALA A 48 8.34 -5.62 -4.47
C ALA A 48 9.27 -6.07 -3.33
N GLY A 49 8.85 -5.87 -2.09
CA GLY A 49 9.67 -6.14 -0.91
C GLY A 49 10.70 -5.05 -0.61
N THR A 50 11.68 -5.40 0.21
CA THR A 50 12.69 -4.47 0.77
C THR A 50 14.13 -4.83 0.41
N SER A 51 14.33 -5.85 -0.44
CA SER A 51 15.67 -6.37 -0.77
C SER A 51 16.44 -5.51 -1.77
N ALA A 52 15.75 -4.93 -2.76
CA ALA A 52 16.38 -4.05 -3.73
C ALA A 52 16.70 -2.69 -3.09
N LYS A 53 17.75 -1.99 -3.54
CA LYS A 53 18.07 -0.62 -3.08
C LYS A 53 18.37 0.28 -4.29
N PRO A 54 17.37 0.58 -5.12
CA PRO A 54 17.62 1.45 -6.28
C PRO A 54 17.80 2.89 -5.82
N GLU A 55 18.62 3.64 -6.53
CA GLU A 55 18.62 5.08 -6.39
C GLU A 55 17.29 5.64 -6.94
N ALA A 56 16.56 6.35 -6.09
CA ALA A 56 15.36 7.09 -6.46
C ALA A 56 15.34 8.43 -5.72
N ASP A 57 14.85 9.47 -6.38
CA ASP A 57 14.76 10.81 -5.81
C ASP A 57 13.50 10.93 -4.92
N ILE A 58 12.46 10.17 -5.28
CA ILE A 58 11.18 10.09 -4.57
C ILE A 58 10.75 8.63 -4.47
N ALA A 59 10.26 8.23 -3.30
CA ALA A 59 9.55 6.98 -3.08
C ALA A 59 8.07 7.22 -2.76
N VAL A 60 7.24 6.25 -3.09
CA VAL A 60 5.84 6.14 -2.63
C VAL A 60 5.69 4.84 -1.88
N LEU A 61 5.40 4.91 -0.58
CA LEU A 61 5.07 3.73 0.21
C LEU A 61 3.63 3.31 -0.12
N HIS A 62 3.48 2.16 -0.78
CA HIS A 62 2.20 1.61 -1.22
C HIS A 62 2.10 0.12 -0.86
N VAL A 63 2.08 -0.16 0.44
CA VAL A 63 1.74 -1.48 0.97
C VAL A 63 0.24 -1.55 1.19
N ASP A 64 -0.46 -2.36 0.38
CA ASP A 64 -1.92 -2.52 0.47
C ASP A 64 -2.33 -3.42 1.65
N ALA A 65 -2.19 -2.88 2.86
CA ALA A 65 -2.60 -3.45 4.13
C ALA A 65 -3.06 -2.33 5.10
N THR A 66 -3.81 -2.67 6.14
CA THR A 66 -4.29 -1.72 7.15
C THR A 66 -3.14 -1.09 7.93
N VAL A 67 -2.18 -1.92 8.35
CA VAL A 67 -0.95 -1.51 9.03
C VAL A 67 0.19 -1.99 8.16
N THR A 68 1.08 -1.07 7.80
CA THR A 68 2.28 -1.36 7.03
C THR A 68 3.30 -2.03 7.95
N PRO A 69 3.88 -3.19 7.58
CA PRO A 69 4.88 -3.84 8.41
C PRO A 69 6.10 -2.92 8.63
N PRO A 70 6.68 -2.88 9.85
CA PRO A 70 7.74 -1.93 10.20
C PRO A 70 8.94 -1.95 9.25
N GLU A 71 9.32 -3.12 8.75
CA GLU A 71 10.45 -3.27 7.84
C GLU A 71 10.26 -2.51 6.50
N TYR A 72 9.02 -2.33 6.05
CA TYR A 72 8.74 -1.51 4.86
C TYR A 72 8.78 -0.02 5.17
N VAL A 73 8.39 0.38 6.39
CA VAL A 73 8.50 1.77 6.84
C VAL A 73 9.96 2.16 6.96
N GLU A 74 10.78 1.34 7.61
CA GLU A 74 12.22 1.58 7.76
C GLU A 74 12.93 1.57 6.40
N TYR A 75 12.57 0.64 5.52
CA TYR A 75 13.08 0.66 4.14
C TYR A 75 12.69 1.94 3.39
N ALA A 76 11.46 2.44 3.58
CA ALA A 76 11.00 3.69 2.97
C ALA A 76 11.72 4.94 3.52
N ARG A 77 12.16 4.93 4.79
CA ARG A 77 12.95 6.03 5.40
C ARG A 77 14.31 6.22 4.75
N ALA A 78 14.86 5.20 4.10
CA ALA A 78 16.16 5.27 3.45
C ALA A 78 16.15 6.10 2.14
N PHE A 79 14.98 6.44 1.60
CA PHE A 79 14.87 7.28 0.41
C PHE A 79 14.95 8.77 0.77
N PRO A 80 15.52 9.62 -0.11
CA PRO A 80 15.63 11.07 0.14
C PRO A 80 14.29 11.74 0.48
N PHE A 81 13.22 11.27 -0.17
CA PHE A 81 11.85 11.70 0.11
C PHE A 81 10.89 10.52 -0.10
N CYS A 82 9.95 10.32 0.83
CA CYS A 82 8.95 9.26 0.72
C CYS A 82 7.53 9.76 1.02
N LEU A 83 6.63 9.61 0.06
CA LEU A 83 5.20 9.81 0.25
C LEU A 83 4.57 8.66 1.05
N ASN A 84 3.54 8.99 1.84
CA ASN A 84 2.76 8.08 2.68
C ASN A 84 3.50 7.44 3.86
N ILE A 85 4.72 7.85 4.17
CA ILE A 85 5.48 7.28 5.30
C ILE A 85 4.81 7.53 6.67
N GLY A 86 4.10 8.66 6.82
CA GLY A 86 3.29 8.98 8.00
C GLY A 86 1.93 8.28 8.06
N ALA A 87 1.53 7.60 6.97
CA ALA A 87 0.26 6.88 6.85
C ALA A 87 0.44 5.35 7.01
N ALA A 88 1.43 4.93 7.79
CA ALA A 88 1.76 3.52 8.00
C ALA A 88 0.65 2.72 8.71
N ASP A 89 -0.31 3.39 9.36
CA ASP A 89 -1.49 2.78 9.95
C ASP A 89 -2.73 3.58 9.52
N ILE A 90 -3.59 2.93 8.75
CA ILE A 90 -4.86 3.48 8.24
C ILE A 90 -6.08 2.81 8.88
N SER A 91 -5.90 2.18 10.04
CA SER A 91 -7.00 1.59 10.80
C SER A 91 -8.06 2.63 11.14
N LYS A 92 -9.34 2.25 11.10
CA LYS A 92 -10.45 3.19 11.27
C LYS A 92 -10.41 3.94 12.61
N ARG A 93 -9.92 3.29 13.66
CA ARG A 93 -9.69 3.90 14.98
C ARG A 93 -8.57 4.94 14.98
N ARG A 94 -7.63 4.89 14.04
CA ARG A 94 -6.55 5.87 13.96
C ARG A 94 -6.91 7.07 13.07
N VAL A 95 -7.60 6.81 11.96
CA VAL A 95 -7.84 7.85 10.95
C VAL A 95 -9.21 8.54 11.05
N SER A 96 -10.17 7.95 11.77
CA SER A 96 -11.51 8.55 11.92
C SER A 96 -11.57 9.45 13.15
N GLY A 97 -12.04 10.69 12.97
CA GLY A 97 -12.44 11.55 14.08
C GLY A 97 -13.85 11.26 14.62
N ALA A 98 -14.64 10.45 13.91
CA ALA A 98 -16.01 10.11 14.28
C ALA A 98 -16.06 8.77 15.03
N LEU A 99 -15.25 8.62 16.07
CA LEU A 99 -15.23 7.43 16.92
C LEU A 99 -16.14 7.67 18.12
N ILE A 100 -16.94 6.66 18.45
CA ILE A 100 -17.78 6.66 19.64
C ILE A 100 -17.10 5.75 20.67
N GLY A 101 -16.64 6.35 21.77
CA GLY A 101 -16.05 5.70 22.93
C GLY A 101 -17.09 5.18 23.92
N LYS A 102 -16.63 4.51 24.99
CA LYS A 102 -17.54 3.94 26.00
C LYS A 102 -18.31 5.00 26.79
N ASP A 103 -17.76 6.19 26.88
CA ASP A 103 -18.23 7.30 27.72
C ASP A 103 -18.94 8.39 26.91
N ASP A 104 -19.09 8.18 25.60
CA ASP A 104 -19.79 9.12 24.72
C ASP A 104 -21.31 8.94 24.83
N ASP A 105 -22.05 10.03 24.74
CA ASP A 105 -23.50 10.07 24.95
C ASP A 105 -24.32 9.98 23.64
N TRP A 106 -23.68 9.67 22.51
CA TRP A 106 -24.34 9.62 21.20
C TRP A 106 -25.49 8.60 21.15
N GLN A 107 -26.72 9.10 20.97
CA GLN A 107 -27.94 8.27 20.87
C GLN A 107 -28.46 8.10 19.42
N GLY A 108 -27.77 8.67 18.43
CA GLY A 108 -28.20 8.62 17.04
C GLY A 108 -27.84 7.31 16.32
N PRO A 109 -28.29 7.13 15.07
CA PRO A 109 -27.85 6.02 14.24
C PRO A 109 -26.32 5.97 14.10
N VAL A 110 -25.78 4.76 13.96
CA VAL A 110 -24.33 4.53 13.82
C VAL A 110 -24.03 3.71 12.57
N ILE A 111 -22.84 3.95 12.00
CA ILE A 111 -22.27 3.09 10.97
C ILE A 111 -21.15 2.27 11.60
N VAL A 112 -21.34 0.95 11.65
CA VAL A 112 -20.29 0.04 12.13
C VAL A 112 -19.32 -0.25 10.97
N LYS A 113 -18.04 0.05 11.20
CA LYS A 113 -16.96 -0.29 10.27
C LYS A 113 -15.97 -1.23 10.96
N SER A 114 -15.49 -2.24 10.23
CA SER A 114 -14.31 -2.98 10.67
C SER A 114 -13.14 -2.02 10.85
N ASN A 115 -12.28 -2.30 11.83
CA ASN A 115 -11.06 -1.52 12.01
C ASN A 115 -10.09 -1.72 10.86
N LEU A 116 -10.16 -2.88 10.18
CA LEU A 116 -9.32 -3.22 9.03
C LEU A 116 -9.81 -2.55 7.75
N ASN A 117 -8.85 -2.10 6.95
CA ASN A 117 -9.08 -1.64 5.59
C ASN A 117 -9.71 -2.77 4.75
N ASN A 118 -10.75 -2.44 3.99
CA ASN A 118 -11.46 -3.38 3.12
C ASN A 118 -11.75 -4.74 3.79
N LEU A 119 -12.22 -4.71 5.04
CA LEU A 119 -12.55 -5.90 5.84
C LEU A 119 -11.39 -6.90 6.04
N GLY A 120 -10.13 -6.48 5.85
CA GLY A 120 -8.96 -7.36 5.97
C GLY A 120 -8.71 -8.27 4.77
N VAL A 121 -9.45 -8.08 3.65
CA VAL A 121 -9.35 -8.95 2.46
C VAL A 121 -7.95 -8.93 1.87
N ARG A 122 -7.24 -7.80 1.98
CA ARG A 122 -5.90 -7.64 1.40
C ARG A 122 -4.84 -8.38 2.19
N GLU A 123 -4.88 -8.27 3.51
CA GLU A 123 -4.07 -9.02 4.46
C GLU A 123 -4.26 -10.52 4.25
N GLN A 124 -5.50 -11.00 4.18
CA GLN A 124 -5.79 -12.40 3.87
C GLN A 124 -5.22 -12.85 2.52
N ALA A 125 -5.25 -11.99 1.50
CA ALA A 125 -4.67 -12.29 0.19
C ALA A 125 -3.14 -12.30 0.21
N LEU A 126 -2.49 -11.45 1.02
CA LEU A 126 -1.04 -11.44 1.24
C LEU A 126 -0.61 -12.68 2.02
N ASN A 127 -1.31 -13.01 3.10
CA ASN A 127 -1.08 -14.22 3.91
C ASN A 127 -1.16 -15.50 3.08
N ARG A 128 -2.21 -15.65 2.28
CA ARG A 128 -2.36 -16.82 1.39
C ARG A 128 -1.22 -16.94 0.38
N ARG A 129 -0.73 -15.81 -0.13
CA ARG A 129 0.40 -15.79 -1.08
C ARG A 129 1.73 -16.09 -0.39
N SER A 130 1.94 -15.57 0.81
CA SER A 130 3.12 -15.87 1.63
C SER A 130 3.22 -17.37 1.94
N LEU A 131 2.12 -17.98 2.40
CA LEU A 131 2.07 -19.42 2.68
C LEU A 131 2.36 -20.27 1.44
N ARG A 132 1.81 -19.90 0.28
CA ARG A 132 2.10 -20.60 -0.99
C ARG A 132 3.58 -20.51 -1.40
N ALA A 133 4.29 -19.49 -0.95
CA ALA A 133 5.72 -19.32 -1.15
C ALA A 133 6.57 -19.96 -0.04
N GLY A 134 5.95 -20.72 0.90
CA GLY A 134 6.65 -21.35 2.02
C GLY A 134 7.11 -20.38 3.11
N LYS A 135 6.56 -19.17 3.16
CA LYS A 135 6.91 -18.12 4.13
C LYS A 135 5.82 -17.94 5.20
N PRO A 136 6.16 -17.42 6.40
CA PRO A 136 5.19 -17.13 7.46
C PRO A 136 4.18 -16.04 7.02
N ARG A 137 3.04 -15.96 7.69
CA ARG A 137 2.02 -14.93 7.41
C ARG A 137 2.55 -13.55 7.86
N PRO A 138 2.60 -12.55 6.97
CA PRO A 138 2.99 -11.19 7.37
C PRO A 138 1.90 -10.42 8.14
N PHE A 139 0.65 -10.90 8.16
CA PHE A 139 -0.51 -10.27 8.82
C PHE A 139 -1.40 -11.27 9.55
#